data_AF-A0A538RGM7-F1
#
_entry.id   AF-A0A538RGM7-F1
#
_cell.length_a   1.000
_cell.length_b   1.000
_cell.length_c   1.000
_cell.angle_alpha   90.00
_cell.angle_beta   90.00
_cell.angle_gamma   90.00
#
_symmetry.space_group_name_H-M   'P 1'
#
loop_
_entity.id
_entity.type
_entity.pdbx_description
1 polymer ?
#
loop_
_entity_poly.entity_id
_entity_poly.type
_entity_poly.pdbx_seq_one_letter_code
_entity_poly.pdbx_strand_id
1 'polypeptide(L)'
;MSGPLLYYAIRQPGYAHPCAALFATLLIERWDASYDAAPRSLRTWLVLGAAAGAAALARPQLAVWALLLPAAALDDVRRRGAQRLGRLAARWAAAAAVGAAVFVPQLVAWKVVYGAWYVVPQGPGFLRWDAPAWSETLFSSRNGLFPWAPLYAPMAIGVIALARRGLRLPLALLLGLFGQAIVNGAAWDWWAGGSFGGRRFDSCYAVFAVGAGVCIAAALRALARRGVVRLVAGACLAAAALIAIATAELAARTSVNSARIGGGEAASAVWRARIGGVRGRLAAALSSAASAPVRAVFAWRHGIDLGAYDRLVGVHVLGDTYPGLNSYPDRLREPLPAPGAMTAPTMSVLVGLNRRGTVALRVPVEGSGQVAVTWNGGATATADIAGRGAVDLAGLAPLREINTLEIRAPIGTMIGAIEIRAEP
;
A
#
# COMPACT_ATOMS: atom_id res chain seq x y z
N MET A 1 14.58 4.51 -13.30
CA MET A 1 13.12 4.79 -13.35
C MET A 1 12.39 3.48 -13.61
N SER A 2 11.81 2.85 -12.59
CA SER A 2 11.23 1.49 -12.70
C SER A 2 10.01 1.32 -11.77
N GLY A 3 9.16 2.34 -11.70
CA GLY A 3 8.04 2.35 -10.76
C GLY A 3 6.91 3.25 -11.26
N PRO A 4 5.84 3.41 -10.47
CA PRO A 4 4.60 4.02 -10.91
C PRO A 4 4.74 5.47 -11.35
N LEU A 5 5.71 6.22 -10.81
CA LEU A 5 5.97 7.60 -11.22
C LEU A 5 6.19 7.75 -12.73
N LEU A 6 6.81 6.76 -13.39
CA LEU A 6 7.03 6.80 -14.84
C LEU A 6 5.70 6.82 -15.62
N TYR A 7 4.72 6.03 -15.17
CA TYR A 7 3.39 6.01 -15.76
C TYR A 7 2.73 7.39 -15.66
N TYR A 8 2.73 8.01 -14.47
CA TYR A 8 2.07 9.30 -14.27
C TYR A 8 2.84 10.47 -14.86
N ALA A 9 4.16 10.37 -15.04
CA ALA A 9 4.94 11.39 -15.74
C ALA A 9 4.70 11.38 -17.25
N ILE A 10 4.40 10.23 -17.86
CA ILE A 10 4.27 10.09 -19.32
C ILE A 10 2.81 10.07 -19.76
N ARG A 11 1.95 9.28 -19.10
CA ARG A 11 0.56 9.06 -19.50
C ARG A 11 -0.42 10.03 -18.86
N GLN A 12 -0.15 10.49 -17.65
CA GLN A 12 -1.06 11.36 -16.88
C GLN A 12 -0.33 12.55 -16.24
N PRO A 13 0.45 13.34 -17.01
CA PRO A 13 1.29 14.41 -16.45
C PRO A 13 0.50 15.52 -15.77
N GLY A 14 -0.79 15.67 -16.09
CA GLY A 14 -1.68 16.64 -15.45
C GLY A 14 -2.14 16.26 -14.04
N TYR A 15 -1.86 15.03 -13.58
CA TYR A 15 -2.15 14.64 -12.19
C TYR A 15 -1.10 15.21 -11.25
N ALA A 16 -1.41 15.33 -9.97
CA ALA A 16 -0.49 15.88 -8.96
C ALA A 16 0.79 15.06 -8.70
N HIS A 17 0.93 13.87 -9.31
CA HIS A 17 2.01 12.92 -9.03
C HIS A 17 3.43 13.44 -9.34
N PRO A 18 3.71 14.12 -10.47
CA PRO A 18 5.04 14.68 -10.73
C PRO A 18 5.42 15.77 -9.74
N CYS A 19 4.49 16.68 -9.40
CA CYS A 19 4.71 17.73 -8.40
C CYS A 19 4.95 17.14 -7.00
N ALA A 20 4.17 16.11 -6.63
CA ALA A 20 4.36 15.34 -5.40
C ALA A 20 5.78 14.77 -5.28
N ALA A 21 6.28 14.12 -6.34
CA ALA A 21 7.63 13.59 -6.37
C ALA A 21 8.70 14.69 -6.30
N LEU A 22 8.51 15.79 -7.05
CA LEU A 22 9.42 16.94 -7.05
C LEU A 22 9.56 17.56 -5.66
N PHE A 23 8.45 17.98 -5.04
CA PHE A 23 8.51 18.73 -3.78
C PHE A 23 8.94 17.86 -2.60
N ALA A 24 8.52 16.59 -2.56
CA ALA A 24 9.03 15.65 -1.55
C ALA A 24 10.53 15.41 -1.71
N THR A 25 11.01 15.20 -2.94
CA THR A 25 12.45 15.01 -3.20
C THR A 25 13.25 16.26 -2.84
N LEU A 26 12.75 17.46 -3.20
CA LEU A 26 13.37 18.73 -2.85
C LEU A 26 13.45 18.90 -1.32
N LEU A 27 12.38 18.60 -0.59
CA LEU A 27 12.39 18.67 0.87
C LEU A 27 13.42 17.71 1.47
N ILE A 28 13.44 16.46 1.03
CA ILE A 28 14.39 15.43 1.50
C ILE A 28 15.83 15.86 1.21
N GLU A 29 16.10 16.29 -0.02
CA GLU A 29 17.44 16.72 -0.46
C GLU A 29 17.92 17.95 0.31
N ARG A 30 17.08 19.00 0.45
CA ARG A 30 17.45 20.20 1.21
C ARG A 30 17.61 19.93 2.69
N TRP A 31 16.80 19.03 3.25
CA TRP A 31 16.95 18.60 4.64
C TRP A 31 18.28 17.87 4.86
N ASP A 32 18.67 17.02 3.90
CA ASP A 32 19.91 16.26 3.99
C ASP A 32 21.15 17.13 3.79
N ALA A 33 21.17 17.90 2.70
CA ALA A 33 22.27 18.80 2.34
C ALA A 33 22.56 19.88 3.39
N SER A 34 21.56 20.26 4.20
CA SER A 34 21.71 21.27 5.25
C SER A 34 22.23 20.74 6.58
N TYR A 35 22.57 19.44 6.67
CA TYR A 35 22.97 18.81 7.92
C TYR A 35 24.24 19.37 8.56
N ASP A 36 25.28 19.60 7.75
CA ASP A 36 26.56 20.13 8.25
C ASP A 36 26.55 21.64 8.47
N ALA A 37 25.50 22.32 8.00
CA ALA A 37 25.27 23.74 8.23
C ALA A 37 24.60 24.04 9.60
N ALA A 38 24.60 23.09 10.55
CA ALA A 38 24.01 23.29 11.87
C ALA A 38 24.75 24.39 12.66
N PRO A 39 24.07 25.40 13.25
CA PRO A 39 22.63 25.59 13.21
C PRO A 39 22.19 26.20 11.88
N ARG A 40 21.16 25.60 11.26
CA ARG A 40 20.70 26.00 9.93
C ARG A 40 20.29 27.47 9.90
N SER A 41 20.65 28.15 8.80
CA SER A 41 20.30 29.55 8.57
C SER A 41 18.78 29.76 8.49
N LEU A 42 18.30 30.99 8.71
CA LEU A 42 16.89 31.32 8.50
C LEU A 42 16.45 30.97 7.07
N ARG A 43 17.26 31.32 6.05
CA ARG A 43 16.99 30.98 4.66
C ARG A 43 16.78 29.48 4.46
N THR A 44 17.60 28.64 5.09
CA THR A 44 17.44 27.18 5.04
C THR A 44 16.09 26.76 5.61
N TRP A 45 15.71 27.28 6.78
CA TRP A 45 14.42 27.01 7.40
C TRP A 45 13.23 27.45 6.53
N LEU A 46 13.29 28.63 5.92
CA LEU A 46 12.26 29.10 4.99
C LEU A 46 12.13 28.18 3.76
N VAL A 47 13.25 27.71 3.20
CA VAL A 47 13.25 26.75 2.07
C VAL A 47 12.65 25.42 2.47
N LEU A 48 12.99 24.88 3.65
CA LEU A 48 12.40 23.64 4.17
C LEU A 48 10.90 23.78 4.40
N GLY A 49 10.47 24.91 4.98
CA GLY A 49 9.06 25.25 5.16
C GLY A 49 8.31 25.33 3.83
N ALA A 50 8.84 26.06 2.86
CA ALA A 50 8.25 26.19 1.53
C ALA A 50 8.14 24.84 0.80
N ALA A 51 9.18 24.00 0.86
CA ALA A 51 9.17 22.68 0.24
C ALA A 51 8.15 21.74 0.91
N ALA A 52 8.03 21.78 2.24
CA ALA A 52 7.01 21.02 2.97
C ALA A 52 5.58 21.50 2.65
N GLY A 53 5.36 22.82 2.62
CA GLY A 53 4.10 23.41 2.21
C GLY A 53 3.73 23.05 0.77
N ALA A 54 4.70 23.09 -0.15
CA ALA A 54 4.49 22.73 -1.55
C ALA A 54 4.19 21.24 -1.75
N ALA A 55 4.84 20.36 -0.97
CA ALA A 55 4.52 18.93 -0.96
C ALA A 55 3.09 18.68 -0.50
N ALA A 56 2.67 19.28 0.62
CA ALA A 56 1.31 19.19 1.13
C ALA A 56 0.28 19.81 0.18
N LEU A 57 0.62 20.94 -0.46
CA LEU A 57 -0.21 21.58 -1.49
C LEU A 57 -0.43 20.66 -2.68
N ALA A 58 0.64 20.02 -3.18
CA ALA A 58 0.53 19.09 -4.30
C ALA A 58 -0.42 17.94 -3.95
N ARG A 59 -0.23 17.33 -2.76
CA ARG A 59 -1.17 16.35 -2.24
C ARG A 59 -1.14 16.37 -0.69
N PRO A 60 -2.27 16.60 0.02
CA PRO A 60 -2.27 16.79 1.47
C PRO A 60 -1.63 15.67 2.28
N GLN A 61 -1.70 14.41 1.82
CA GLN A 61 -1.06 13.29 2.52
C GLN A 61 0.48 13.35 2.53
N LEU A 62 1.10 14.23 1.73
CA LEU A 62 2.55 14.45 1.77
C LEU A 62 2.99 15.33 2.95
N ALA A 63 2.05 15.89 3.72
CA ALA A 63 2.34 16.55 4.99
C ALA A 63 3.11 15.64 5.96
N VAL A 64 3.05 14.31 5.81
CA VAL A 64 3.89 13.35 6.54
C VAL A 64 5.39 13.67 6.39
N TRP A 65 5.84 14.13 5.22
CA TRP A 65 7.25 14.50 5.01
C TRP A 65 7.67 15.73 5.82
N ALA A 66 6.72 16.54 6.33
CA ALA A 66 7.04 17.65 7.23
C ALA A 66 7.64 17.18 8.57
N LEU A 67 7.61 15.88 8.90
CA LEU A 67 8.37 15.27 10.01
C LEU A 67 9.88 15.50 9.90
N LEU A 68 10.39 15.86 8.71
CA LEU A 68 11.78 16.28 8.54
C LEU A 68 12.10 17.63 9.21
N LEU A 69 11.11 18.50 9.43
CA LEU A 69 11.30 19.78 10.13
C LEU A 69 11.66 19.60 11.61
N PRO A 70 10.90 18.85 12.44
CA PRO A 70 11.32 18.57 13.79
C PRO A 70 12.61 17.73 13.84
N ALA A 71 12.86 16.84 12.87
CA ALA A 71 14.14 16.14 12.78
C ALA A 71 15.33 17.11 12.57
N ALA A 72 15.20 18.10 11.68
CA ALA A 72 16.20 19.15 11.49
C ALA A 72 16.40 20.00 12.76
N ALA A 73 15.33 20.32 13.48
CA ALA A 73 15.43 21.06 14.74
C ALA A 73 16.19 20.26 15.79
N LEU A 74 15.91 18.96 15.89
CA LEU A 74 16.61 18.05 16.80
C LEU A 74 18.10 17.93 16.47
N ASP A 75 18.44 17.85 15.17
CA ASP A 75 19.84 17.86 14.73
C ASP A 75 20.56 19.15 15.14
N ASP A 76 19.93 20.31 14.95
CA ASP A 76 20.47 21.62 15.33
C ASP A 76 20.70 21.71 16.85
N VAL A 77 19.74 21.22 17.67
CA VAL A 77 19.86 21.17 19.14
C VAL A 77 21.00 20.25 19.56
N ARG A 78 21.05 19.02 19.03
CA ARG A 78 22.07 18.01 19.38
C ARG A 78 23.49 18.47 19.06
N ARG A 79 23.68 19.20 17.96
CA ARG A 79 25.01 19.63 17.50
C ARG A 79 25.52 20.91 18.16
N ARG A 80 24.64 21.78 18.67
CA ARG A 80 25.03 23.14 19.12
C ARG A 80 24.57 23.50 20.54
N GLY A 81 23.84 22.61 21.22
CA GLY A 81 23.36 22.80 22.59
C GLY A 81 22.15 23.74 22.70
N ALA A 82 21.49 23.71 23.85
CA ALA A 82 20.21 24.39 24.10
C ALA A 82 20.30 25.93 24.21
N GLN A 83 21.50 26.51 24.22
CA GLN A 83 21.73 27.94 24.51
C GLN A 83 21.14 28.92 23.47
N ARG A 84 20.53 28.43 22.39
CA ARG A 84 19.86 29.23 21.35
C ARG A 84 18.46 28.75 21.02
N LEU A 85 17.79 28.07 21.95
CA LEU A 85 16.47 27.47 21.70
C LEU A 85 15.44 28.50 21.21
N GLY A 86 15.43 29.73 21.74
CA GLY A 86 14.54 30.79 21.28
C GLY A 86 14.75 31.19 19.81
N ARG A 87 16.00 31.30 19.36
CA ARG A 87 16.31 31.60 17.93
C ARG A 87 15.94 30.43 17.02
N LEU A 88 16.15 29.20 17.48
CA LEU A 88 15.73 28.00 16.76
C LEU A 88 14.21 27.92 16.65
N ALA A 89 13.49 28.17 17.76
CA ALA A 89 12.04 28.23 17.79
C ALA A 89 11.50 29.29 16.83
N ALA A 90 12.10 30.49 16.80
CA ALA A 90 11.74 31.54 15.85
C ALA A 90 11.97 31.11 14.39
N ARG A 91 13.09 30.43 14.09
CA ARG A 91 13.37 29.92 12.73
C ARG A 91 12.42 28.79 12.33
N TRP A 92 12.09 27.90 13.26
CA TRP A 92 11.14 26.82 13.06
C TRP A 92 9.72 27.36 12.84
N ALA A 93 9.30 28.34 13.64
CA ALA A 93 8.05 29.06 13.45
C ALA A 93 8.00 29.77 12.10
N ALA A 94 9.10 30.40 11.67
CA ALA A 94 9.19 31.00 10.34
C ALA A 94 9.07 29.96 9.21
N ALA A 95 9.66 28.77 9.36
CA ALA A 95 9.46 27.67 8.42
C ALA A 95 8.00 27.20 8.37
N ALA A 96 7.36 27.02 9.53
CA ALA A 96 5.96 26.64 9.62
C ALA A 96 5.06 27.71 8.98
N ALA A 97 5.32 29.00 9.23
CA ALA A 97 4.57 30.11 8.64
C ALA A 97 4.70 30.14 7.11
N VAL A 98 5.91 29.97 6.57
CA VAL A 98 6.11 29.89 5.11
C VAL A 98 5.44 28.64 4.53
N GLY A 99 5.55 27.49 5.19
CA GLY A 99 4.87 26.27 4.76
C GLY A 99 3.36 26.44 4.73
N ALA A 100 2.77 27.06 5.75
CA ALA A 100 1.36 27.39 5.80
C ALA A 100 0.97 28.36 4.68
N ALA A 101 1.76 29.43 4.46
CA ALA A 101 1.53 30.40 3.38
C ALA A 101 1.51 29.74 2.00
N VAL A 102 2.45 28.82 1.73
CA VAL A 102 2.48 28.03 0.49
C VAL A 102 1.27 27.09 0.39
N PHE A 103 0.73 26.60 1.50
CA PHE A 103 -0.44 25.72 1.52
C PHE A 103 -1.79 26.47 1.42
N VAL A 104 -1.83 27.79 1.65
CA VAL A 104 -3.05 28.62 1.59
C VAL A 104 -3.89 28.40 0.32
N PRO A 105 -3.33 28.26 -0.90
CA PRO A 105 -4.14 28.01 -2.09
C PRO A 105 -5.02 26.77 -1.99
N GLN A 106 -4.56 25.70 -1.32
CA GLN A 106 -5.37 24.49 -1.08
C GLN A 106 -6.52 24.76 -0.10
N LEU A 107 -6.27 25.54 0.95
CA LEU A 107 -7.30 25.93 1.93
C LEU A 107 -8.39 26.78 1.27
N VAL A 108 -7.99 27.74 0.43
CA VAL A 108 -8.91 28.57 -0.36
C VAL A 108 -9.69 27.71 -1.34
N ALA A 109 -9.04 26.79 -2.06
CA ALA A 109 -9.72 25.88 -2.97
C ALA A 109 -10.78 25.04 -2.25
N TRP A 110 -10.47 24.51 -1.06
CA TRP A 110 -11.47 23.80 -0.27
C TRP A 110 -12.62 24.68 0.19
N LYS A 111 -12.33 25.91 0.64
CA LYS A 111 -13.35 26.85 1.09
C LYS A 111 -14.30 27.25 -0.04
N VAL A 112 -13.77 27.49 -1.25
CA VAL A 112 -14.55 27.87 -2.43
C VAL A 112 -15.38 26.70 -2.95
N VAL A 113 -14.80 25.50 -3.06
CA VAL A 113 -15.47 24.35 -3.69
C VAL A 113 -16.42 23.63 -2.74
N TYR A 114 -16.03 23.47 -1.47
CA TYR A 114 -16.75 22.65 -0.49
C TYR A 114 -17.32 23.45 0.67
N GLY A 115 -17.09 24.76 0.73
CA GLY A 115 -17.57 25.61 1.83
C GLY A 115 -16.78 25.47 3.14
N ALA A 116 -15.75 24.61 3.20
CA ALA A 116 -14.99 24.28 4.41
C ALA A 116 -13.48 24.47 4.22
N TRP A 117 -12.77 24.86 5.30
CA TRP A 117 -11.31 25.03 5.27
C TRP A 117 -10.51 23.72 5.31
N TYR A 118 -11.19 22.61 5.62
CA TYR A 118 -10.66 21.26 5.53
C TYR A 118 -11.81 20.33 5.14
N VAL A 119 -11.53 19.43 4.21
CA VAL A 119 -12.46 18.40 3.77
C VAL A 119 -11.69 17.18 3.29
N VAL A 120 -12.28 16.01 3.46
CA VAL A 120 -11.92 14.82 2.68
C VAL A 120 -12.86 14.82 1.48
N PRO A 121 -12.42 15.17 0.26
CA PRO A 121 -13.31 15.36 -0.89
C PRO A 121 -14.21 14.17 -1.21
N GLN A 122 -13.75 12.96 -0.85
CA GLN A 122 -14.48 11.71 -1.03
C GLN A 122 -15.65 11.53 -0.06
N GLY A 123 -15.70 12.30 1.04
CA GLY A 123 -16.78 12.30 2.01
C GLY A 123 -16.50 11.52 3.30
N PRO A 124 -17.45 11.54 4.25
CA PRO A 124 -17.31 10.92 5.58
C PRO A 124 -17.21 9.39 5.50
N GLY A 125 -16.22 8.81 6.16
CA GLY A 125 -15.98 7.36 6.18
C GLY A 125 -14.86 6.88 5.25
N PHE A 126 -14.30 7.78 4.44
CA PHE A 126 -13.30 7.43 3.42
C PHE A 126 -11.97 7.09 4.07
N LEU A 127 -11.68 7.72 5.21
CA LEU A 127 -10.50 7.43 5.98
C LEU A 127 -10.79 6.37 7.06
N ARG A 128 -10.08 5.27 6.95
CA ARG A 128 -10.19 4.01 7.67
C ARG A 128 -9.05 3.84 8.69
N TRP A 129 -8.76 4.91 9.44
CA TRP A 129 -7.63 5.05 10.37
C TRP A 129 -7.54 4.00 11.48
N ASP A 130 -8.67 3.41 11.86
CA ASP A 130 -8.78 2.34 12.86
C ASP A 130 -8.25 1.00 12.35
N ALA A 131 -8.17 0.81 11.03
CA ALA A 131 -7.62 -0.39 10.42
C ALA A 131 -6.98 -0.06 9.06
N PRO A 132 -5.85 0.65 9.04
CA PRO A 132 -5.20 1.03 7.79
C PRO A 132 -4.58 -0.20 7.12
N ALA A 133 -4.86 -0.39 5.83
CA ALA A 133 -4.35 -1.50 5.01
C ALA A 133 -2.89 -1.24 4.57
N TRP A 134 -2.03 -0.86 5.51
CA TRP A 134 -0.66 -0.40 5.21
C TRP A 134 0.19 -1.51 4.56
N SER A 135 0.01 -2.76 4.99
CA SER A 135 0.77 -3.89 4.46
C SER A 135 0.36 -4.19 3.03
N GLU A 136 -0.93 -4.06 2.75
CA GLU A 136 -1.57 -4.30 1.48
C GLU A 136 -1.13 -3.25 0.45
N THR A 137 -1.00 -1.97 0.86
CA THR A 137 -0.43 -0.94 -0.01
C THR A 137 1.02 -1.21 -0.43
N LEU A 138 1.77 -2.00 0.35
CA LEU A 138 3.15 -2.36 0.02
C LEU A 138 3.23 -3.68 -0.76
N PHE A 139 2.43 -4.68 -0.40
CA PHE A 139 2.66 -6.07 -0.80
C PHE A 139 1.49 -6.74 -1.53
N SER A 140 0.29 -6.16 -1.56
CA SER A 140 -0.85 -6.80 -2.23
C SER A 140 -0.63 -6.90 -3.74
N SER A 141 -1.09 -8.00 -4.33
CA SER A 141 -1.19 -8.13 -5.79
C SER A 141 -2.20 -7.14 -6.39
N ARG A 142 -3.11 -6.56 -5.60
CA ARG A 142 -3.98 -5.43 -5.99
C ARG A 142 -3.26 -4.09 -5.76
N ASN A 143 -2.44 -3.70 -6.74
CA ASN A 143 -1.69 -2.43 -6.79
C ASN A 143 -0.72 -2.14 -5.63
N GLY A 144 -0.24 -3.16 -4.90
CA GLY A 144 0.81 -2.96 -3.91
C GLY A 144 2.10 -2.43 -4.53
N LEU A 145 2.89 -1.68 -3.76
CA LEU A 145 4.10 -1.03 -4.24
C LEU A 145 5.14 -2.03 -4.80
N PHE A 146 5.53 -3.03 -4.01
CA PHE A 146 6.63 -3.91 -4.37
C PHE A 146 6.29 -4.95 -5.44
N PRO A 147 5.10 -5.58 -5.46
CA PRO A 147 4.77 -6.52 -6.55
C PRO A 147 4.72 -5.87 -7.94
N TRP A 148 4.41 -4.57 -8.00
CA TRP A 148 4.27 -3.79 -9.24
C TRP A 148 5.48 -2.90 -9.57
N ALA A 149 6.37 -2.67 -8.61
CA ALA A 149 7.68 -2.08 -8.82
C ALA A 149 8.75 -2.98 -8.17
N PRO A 150 9.01 -4.18 -8.72
CA PRO A 150 9.79 -5.22 -8.03
C PRO A 150 11.21 -4.80 -7.66
N LEU A 151 11.82 -3.85 -8.39
CA LEU A 151 13.12 -3.28 -8.04
C LEU A 151 13.12 -2.40 -6.79
N TYR A 152 11.96 -1.90 -6.36
CA TYR A 152 11.87 -1.09 -5.14
C TYR A 152 12.16 -1.90 -3.88
N ALA A 153 11.92 -3.22 -3.89
CA ALA A 153 12.25 -4.08 -2.77
C ALA A 153 13.77 -4.14 -2.48
N PRO A 154 14.65 -4.50 -3.44
CA PRO A 154 16.10 -4.44 -3.21
C PRO A 154 16.61 -3.01 -2.98
N MET A 155 15.98 -1.98 -3.57
CA MET A 155 16.33 -0.59 -3.27
C MET A 155 16.01 -0.22 -1.81
N ALA A 156 14.87 -0.63 -1.26
CA ALA A 156 14.55 -0.44 0.15
C ALA A 156 15.56 -1.17 1.06
N ILE A 157 15.98 -2.38 0.69
CA ILE A 157 17.08 -3.09 1.37
C ILE A 157 18.39 -2.30 1.27
N GLY A 158 18.66 -1.64 0.14
CA GLY A 158 19.79 -0.71 -0.02
C GLY A 158 19.76 0.44 0.99
N VAL A 159 18.58 1.02 1.27
CA VAL A 159 18.41 2.04 2.31
C VAL A 159 18.69 1.45 3.71
N ILE A 160 18.18 0.26 4.00
CA ILE A 160 18.50 -0.44 5.26
C ILE A 160 20.02 -0.70 5.37
N ALA A 161 20.68 -1.09 4.28
CA ALA A 161 22.12 -1.32 4.27
C ALA A 161 22.93 -0.03 4.50
N LEU A 162 22.41 1.13 4.09
CA LEU A 162 23.00 2.44 4.35
C LEU A 162 23.05 2.77 5.85
N ALA A 163 22.17 2.20 6.66
CA ALA A 163 22.14 2.37 8.12
C ALA A 163 23.47 2.02 8.80
N ARG A 164 24.28 1.13 8.18
CA ARG A 164 25.63 0.79 8.63
C ARG A 164 26.62 1.95 8.58
N ARG A 165 26.32 3.00 7.81
CA ARG A 165 27.15 4.23 7.69
C ARG A 165 26.60 5.39 8.51
N GLY A 166 25.43 5.21 9.13
CA GLY A 166 24.73 6.25 9.89
C GLY A 166 23.22 6.09 9.77
N LEU A 167 22.52 6.25 10.89
CA LEU A 167 21.07 6.01 10.97
C LEU A 167 20.22 7.17 10.45
N ARG A 168 20.73 8.40 10.46
CA ARG A 168 19.93 9.63 10.26
C ARG A 168 19.11 9.60 8.97
N LEU A 169 19.77 9.52 7.82
CA LEU A 169 19.12 9.52 6.52
C LEU A 169 18.27 8.25 6.29
N PRO A 170 18.78 7.01 6.51
CA PRO A 170 17.98 5.80 6.36
C PRO A 170 16.72 5.78 7.22
N LEU A 171 16.83 6.19 8.49
CA LEU A 171 15.69 6.24 9.39
C LEU A 171 14.64 7.23 8.89
N ALA A 172 15.04 8.45 8.50
CA ALA A 172 14.12 9.45 7.97
C ALA A 172 13.40 8.97 6.68
N LEU A 173 14.14 8.34 5.77
CA LEU A 173 13.59 7.79 4.53
C LEU A 173 12.63 6.62 4.77
N LEU A 174 12.97 5.70 5.69
CA LEU A 174 12.11 4.57 6.04
C LEU A 174 10.87 5.03 6.81
N LEU A 175 11.00 5.95 7.76
CA LEU A 175 9.85 6.54 8.46
C LEU A 175 8.91 7.27 7.49
N GLY A 176 9.47 7.99 6.51
CA GLY A 176 8.67 8.59 5.45
C GLY A 176 7.94 7.54 4.60
N LEU A 177 8.64 6.48 4.17
CA LEU A 177 8.04 5.38 3.39
C LEU A 177 6.91 4.67 4.15
N PHE A 178 7.15 4.29 5.41
CA PHE A 178 6.14 3.61 6.24
C PHE A 178 5.02 4.55 6.65
N GLY A 179 5.31 5.83 6.93
CA GLY A 179 4.29 6.84 7.16
C GLY A 179 3.37 7.01 5.95
N GLN A 180 3.93 7.04 4.74
CA GLN A 180 3.12 7.03 3.52
C GLN A 180 2.33 5.73 3.35
N ALA A 181 2.86 4.56 3.71
CA ALA A 181 2.11 3.30 3.67
C ALA A 181 0.89 3.33 4.60
N ILE A 182 1.04 3.87 5.82
CA ILE A 182 -0.04 4.00 6.78
C ILE A 182 -1.11 4.98 6.28
N VAL A 183 -0.71 6.18 5.85
CA VAL A 183 -1.67 7.20 5.39
C VAL A 183 -2.39 6.75 4.10
N ASN A 184 -1.67 6.13 3.17
CA ASN A 184 -2.29 5.59 1.96
C ASN A 184 -3.18 4.38 2.27
N GLY A 185 -2.79 3.53 3.22
CA GLY A 185 -3.57 2.38 3.68
C GLY A 185 -4.82 2.78 4.47
N ALA A 186 -4.83 3.98 5.02
CA ALA A 186 -6.00 4.56 5.66
C ALA A 186 -7.03 5.08 4.66
N ALA A 187 -6.74 5.18 3.37
CA ALA A 187 -7.80 5.42 2.39
C ALA A 187 -8.66 4.16 2.23
N TRP A 188 -9.97 4.33 2.07
CA TRP A 188 -10.89 3.21 1.82
C TRP A 188 -10.48 2.44 0.55
N ASP A 189 -10.11 3.18 -0.51
CA ASP A 189 -9.54 2.65 -1.74
C ASP A 189 -8.02 2.53 -1.62
N TRP A 190 -7.49 1.82 -0.62
CA TRP A 190 -6.04 1.79 -0.38
C TRP A 190 -5.22 1.33 -1.61
N TRP A 191 -5.80 0.54 -2.52
CA TRP A 191 -5.23 0.13 -3.81
C TRP A 191 -5.24 1.25 -4.88
N ALA A 192 -5.72 2.42 -4.51
CA ALA A 192 -5.81 3.65 -5.28
C ALA A 192 -6.60 3.53 -6.59
N GLY A 193 -7.69 2.74 -6.63
CA GLY A 193 -8.56 2.62 -7.79
C GLY A 193 -7.85 2.06 -9.03
N GLY A 194 -8.24 2.55 -10.22
CA GLY A 194 -7.57 2.23 -11.50
C GLY A 194 -6.17 2.82 -11.55
N SER A 195 -5.22 2.13 -10.93
CA SER A 195 -3.83 2.57 -10.80
C SER A 195 -2.85 1.53 -11.33
N PHE A 196 -1.73 2.02 -11.85
CA PHE A 196 -0.55 1.18 -12.03
C PHE A 196 0.22 1.12 -10.71
N GLY A 197 0.12 0.00 -9.98
CA GLY A 197 0.86 -0.22 -8.74
C GLY A 197 0.61 0.84 -7.66
N GLY A 198 1.54 0.93 -6.70
CA GLY A 198 1.45 1.85 -5.56
C GLY A 198 1.63 3.33 -5.93
N ARG A 199 0.75 3.90 -6.77
CA ARG A 199 0.87 5.27 -7.30
C ARG A 199 1.00 6.34 -6.23
N ARG A 200 0.40 6.11 -5.05
CA ARG A 200 0.40 7.07 -3.95
C ARG A 200 1.75 7.16 -3.22
N PHE A 201 2.73 6.33 -3.59
CA PHE A 201 4.12 6.38 -3.12
C PHE A 201 5.06 7.20 -4.03
N ASP A 202 4.52 8.03 -4.92
CA ASP A 202 5.27 8.98 -5.75
C ASP A 202 6.29 9.82 -4.97
N SER A 203 5.91 10.30 -3.79
CA SER A 203 6.78 11.07 -2.88
C SER A 203 7.95 10.27 -2.29
N CYS A 204 7.88 8.94 -2.32
CA CYS A 204 8.93 8.06 -1.82
C CYS A 204 10.03 7.78 -2.86
N TYR A 205 9.99 8.41 -4.04
CA TYR A 205 10.97 8.14 -5.09
C TYR A 205 12.42 8.37 -4.64
N ALA A 206 12.66 9.40 -3.83
CA ALA A 206 13.97 9.68 -3.24
C ALA A 206 14.50 8.52 -2.37
N VAL A 207 13.63 7.83 -1.64
CA VAL A 207 13.97 6.65 -0.84
C VAL A 207 14.59 5.57 -1.74
N PHE A 208 13.90 5.27 -2.85
CA PHE A 208 14.35 4.24 -3.79
C PHE A 208 15.56 4.67 -4.62
N ALA A 209 15.70 5.97 -4.92
CA ALA A 209 16.86 6.51 -5.60
C ALA A 209 18.14 6.37 -4.75
N VAL A 210 18.06 6.73 -3.46
CA VAL A 210 19.17 6.52 -2.50
C VAL A 210 19.51 5.03 -2.37
N GLY A 211 18.49 4.20 -2.21
CA GLY A 211 18.64 2.74 -2.17
C GLY A 211 19.31 2.16 -3.41
N ALA A 212 18.89 2.60 -4.59
CA ALA A 212 19.50 2.22 -5.87
C ALA A 212 20.97 2.62 -5.93
N GLY A 213 21.32 3.84 -5.48
CA GLY A 213 22.71 4.29 -5.39
C GLY A 213 23.57 3.37 -4.52
N VAL A 214 23.04 2.92 -3.38
CA VAL A 214 23.73 1.97 -2.50
C VAL A 214 23.94 0.61 -3.20
N CYS A 215 22.89 0.07 -3.84
CA CYS A 215 22.96 -1.18 -4.58
C CYS A 215 23.96 -1.11 -5.75
N ILE A 216 23.91 -0.04 -6.55
CA ILE A 216 24.82 0.18 -7.68
C ILE A 216 26.26 0.31 -7.19
N ALA A 217 26.52 1.12 -6.15
CA ALA A 217 27.86 1.26 -5.59
C ALA A 217 28.41 -0.07 -5.04
N ALA A 218 27.55 -0.91 -4.45
CA ALA A 218 27.94 -2.25 -4.02
C ALA A 218 28.26 -3.17 -5.21
N ALA A 219 27.44 -3.14 -6.26
CA ALA A 219 27.65 -3.92 -7.47
C ALA A 219 28.93 -3.50 -8.21
N LEU A 220 29.22 -2.20 -8.33
CA LEU A 220 30.45 -1.69 -8.94
C LEU A 220 31.70 -2.15 -8.18
N ARG A 221 31.68 -2.11 -6.84
CA ARG A 221 32.78 -2.66 -6.02
C ARG A 221 32.93 -4.17 -6.22
N ALA A 222 31.83 -4.90 -6.38
CA ALA A 222 31.87 -6.34 -6.63
C ALA A 222 32.37 -6.68 -8.05
N LEU A 223 32.06 -5.84 -9.05
CA LEU A 223 32.58 -5.98 -10.41
C LEU A 223 34.09 -5.78 -10.51
N ALA A 224 34.69 -4.96 -9.63
CA ALA A 224 36.14 -4.79 -9.54
C ALA A 224 36.86 -6.02 -8.95
N ARG A 225 36.13 -6.97 -8.37
CA ARG A 225 36.70 -8.24 -7.86
C ARG A 225 36.89 -9.24 -9.01
N ARG A 226 37.58 -10.35 -8.75
CA ARG A 226 37.81 -11.43 -9.72
C ARG A 226 36.85 -12.61 -9.48
N GLY A 227 36.73 -13.49 -10.48
CA GLY A 227 36.00 -14.75 -10.37
C GLY A 227 34.47 -14.60 -10.26
N VAL A 228 33.85 -15.53 -9.51
CA VAL A 228 32.39 -15.68 -9.40
C VAL A 228 31.69 -14.40 -8.93
N VAL A 229 32.32 -13.62 -8.04
CA VAL A 229 31.72 -12.38 -7.51
C VAL A 229 31.44 -11.34 -8.60
N ARG A 230 32.37 -11.19 -9.57
CA ARG A 230 32.18 -10.30 -10.72
C ARG A 230 31.04 -10.79 -11.62
N LEU A 231 30.99 -12.10 -11.87
CA LEU A 231 29.95 -12.70 -12.71
C LEU A 231 28.56 -12.52 -12.09
N VAL A 232 28.41 -12.78 -10.78
CA VAL A 232 27.15 -12.58 -10.05
C VAL A 232 26.75 -11.11 -10.06
N ALA A 233 27.68 -10.18 -9.78
CA ALA A 233 27.38 -8.75 -9.80
C ALA A 233 26.94 -8.26 -11.19
N GLY A 234 27.61 -8.72 -12.25
CA GLY A 234 27.23 -8.44 -13.64
C GLY A 234 25.85 -8.99 -13.99
N ALA A 235 25.56 -10.23 -13.61
CA ALA A 235 24.27 -10.87 -13.81
C ALA A 235 23.14 -10.13 -13.05
N CYS A 236 23.38 -9.71 -11.81
CA CYS A 236 22.42 -8.93 -11.04
C CYS A 236 22.12 -7.56 -11.68
N LEU A 237 23.14 -6.86 -12.17
CA LEU A 237 22.95 -5.58 -12.86
C LEU A 237 22.19 -5.76 -14.18
N ALA A 238 22.54 -6.79 -14.97
CA ALA A 238 21.83 -7.12 -16.19
C ALA A 238 20.35 -7.48 -15.92
N ALA A 239 20.09 -8.32 -14.91
CA ALA A 239 18.73 -8.65 -14.48
C ALA A 239 17.97 -7.41 -14.01
N ALA A 240 18.60 -6.52 -13.24
CA ALA A 240 17.98 -5.28 -12.80
C ALA A 240 17.64 -4.36 -13.99
N ALA A 241 18.53 -4.23 -14.97
CA ALA A 241 18.26 -3.47 -16.19
C ALA A 241 17.08 -4.07 -16.98
N LEU A 242 17.05 -5.40 -17.16
CA LEU A 242 15.96 -6.11 -17.83
C LEU A 242 14.61 -5.92 -17.11
N ILE A 243 14.60 -5.95 -15.78
CA ILE A 243 13.38 -5.69 -14.98
C ILE A 243 12.96 -4.22 -15.07
N ALA A 244 13.91 -3.28 -15.09
CA ALA A 244 13.60 -1.86 -15.27
C ALA A 244 12.95 -1.61 -16.64
N ILE A 245 13.48 -2.22 -17.70
CA ILE A 245 12.89 -2.18 -19.05
C ILE A 245 11.51 -2.84 -19.04
N ALA A 246 11.36 -4.02 -18.43
CA ALA A 246 10.07 -4.69 -18.29
C ALA A 246 9.03 -3.78 -17.61
N THR A 247 9.45 -3.05 -16.59
CA THR A 247 8.56 -2.15 -15.85
C THR A 247 8.15 -0.94 -16.68
N ALA A 248 9.09 -0.35 -17.42
CA ALA A 248 8.78 0.72 -18.35
C ALA A 248 7.83 0.26 -19.47
N GLU A 249 8.05 -0.93 -20.02
CA GLU A 249 7.18 -1.54 -21.03
C GLU A 249 5.78 -1.84 -20.48
N LEU A 250 5.67 -2.40 -19.27
CA LEU A 250 4.36 -2.66 -18.66
C LEU A 250 3.62 -1.34 -18.40
N ALA A 251 4.30 -0.34 -17.86
CA ALA A 251 3.72 0.99 -17.64
C ALA A 251 3.26 1.62 -18.96
N ALA A 252 4.06 1.51 -20.03
CA ALA A 252 3.69 2.04 -21.34
C ALA A 252 2.48 1.32 -21.97
N ARG A 253 2.35 0.00 -21.76
CA ARG A 253 1.24 -0.83 -22.27
C ARG A 253 -0.04 -0.75 -21.43
N THR A 254 0.07 -0.30 -20.18
CA THR A 254 -1.08 -0.13 -19.30
C THR A 254 -1.82 1.14 -19.70
N SER A 255 -3.14 1.07 -19.86
CA SER A 255 -4.04 2.21 -20.02
C SER A 255 -4.82 2.39 -18.71
N VAL A 256 -5.54 3.50 -18.54
CA VAL A 256 -6.32 3.73 -17.30
C VAL A 256 -7.39 2.66 -17.10
N ASN A 257 -7.98 2.16 -18.19
CA ASN A 257 -9.00 1.10 -18.17
C ASN A 257 -8.39 -0.29 -17.97
N SER A 258 -7.10 -0.49 -18.28
CA SER A 258 -6.38 -1.74 -18.01
C SER A 258 -5.52 -1.69 -16.75
N ALA A 259 -5.42 -0.51 -16.11
CA ALA A 259 -4.90 -0.36 -14.77
C ALA A 259 -5.78 -1.17 -13.83
N ARG A 260 -5.15 -1.92 -12.94
CA ARG A 260 -5.80 -3.06 -12.32
C ARG A 260 -6.78 -2.60 -11.25
N ILE A 261 -8.06 -2.53 -11.60
CA ILE A 261 -9.14 -2.13 -10.68
C ILE A 261 -9.49 -3.29 -9.73
N GLY A 262 -9.50 -4.54 -10.23
CA GLY A 262 -9.83 -5.75 -9.47
C GLY A 262 -8.62 -6.52 -8.91
N GLY A 263 -8.80 -7.22 -7.78
CA GLY A 263 -7.80 -8.15 -7.22
C GLY A 263 -7.82 -9.53 -7.89
N GLY A 264 -7.40 -10.59 -7.20
CA GLY A 264 -7.68 -11.99 -7.58
C GLY A 264 -6.59 -12.74 -8.37
N GLU A 265 -5.89 -12.07 -9.27
CA GLU A 265 -4.71 -12.62 -9.98
C GLU A 265 -3.39 -12.26 -9.27
N ALA A 266 -2.39 -13.14 -9.24
CA ALA A 266 -1.08 -12.75 -8.72
C ALA A 266 -0.37 -11.72 -9.62
N ALA A 267 0.24 -10.67 -9.07
CA ALA A 267 0.99 -9.69 -9.86
C ALA A 267 2.13 -10.36 -10.66
N SER A 268 2.76 -11.39 -10.09
CA SER A 268 3.77 -12.19 -10.79
C SER A 268 3.21 -12.92 -12.02
N ALA A 269 1.93 -13.34 -12.03
CA ALA A 269 1.30 -13.93 -13.20
C ALA A 269 1.12 -12.89 -14.31
N VAL A 270 0.68 -11.67 -13.95
CA VAL A 270 0.56 -10.54 -14.88
C VAL A 270 1.91 -10.22 -15.54
N TRP A 271 3.00 -10.17 -14.77
CA TRP A 271 4.35 -9.96 -15.32
C TRP A 271 4.73 -11.02 -16.36
N ARG A 272 4.44 -12.30 -16.09
CA ARG A 272 4.72 -13.39 -17.04
C ARG A 272 3.88 -13.24 -18.30
N ALA A 273 2.58 -12.97 -18.16
CA ALA A 273 1.64 -12.93 -19.28
C ALA A 273 1.82 -11.68 -20.17
N ARG A 274 1.98 -10.49 -19.58
CA ARG A 274 1.97 -9.21 -20.31
C ARG A 274 3.31 -8.80 -20.88
N ILE A 275 4.42 -9.22 -20.27
CA ILE A 275 5.79 -8.94 -20.75
C ILE A 275 6.40 -10.13 -21.48
N GLY A 276 6.21 -11.35 -20.96
CA GLY A 276 6.75 -12.56 -21.56
C GLY A 276 8.29 -12.66 -21.55
N GLY A 277 8.80 -13.74 -22.14
CA GLY A 277 10.23 -13.97 -22.33
C GLY A 277 11.05 -13.98 -21.05
N VAL A 278 12.34 -13.62 -21.15
CA VAL A 278 13.25 -13.55 -20.00
C VAL A 278 12.89 -12.40 -19.05
N ARG A 279 12.49 -11.24 -19.60
CA ARG A 279 12.17 -10.02 -18.86
C ARG A 279 10.97 -10.22 -17.93
N GLY A 280 9.88 -10.79 -18.46
CA GLY A 280 8.68 -11.11 -17.69
C GLY A 280 8.93 -12.15 -16.61
N ARG A 281 9.75 -13.19 -16.90
CA ARG A 281 10.13 -14.20 -15.89
C ARG A 281 10.95 -13.61 -14.75
N LEU A 282 11.94 -12.77 -15.05
CA LEU A 282 12.75 -12.08 -14.02
C LEU A 282 11.89 -11.13 -13.18
N ALA A 283 11.05 -10.30 -13.81
CA ALA A 283 10.17 -9.39 -13.10
C ALA A 283 9.16 -10.14 -12.23
N ALA A 284 8.57 -11.24 -12.74
CA ALA A 284 7.65 -12.09 -11.99
C ALA A 284 8.32 -12.76 -10.78
N ALA A 285 9.55 -13.26 -10.94
CA ALA A 285 10.30 -13.86 -9.85
C ALA A 285 10.57 -12.86 -8.73
N LEU A 286 11.05 -11.65 -9.08
CA LEU A 286 11.31 -10.60 -8.09
C LEU A 286 10.01 -10.05 -7.47
N SER A 287 8.94 -9.91 -8.25
CA SER A 287 7.59 -9.55 -7.77
C SER A 287 7.08 -10.55 -6.73
N SER A 288 7.14 -11.85 -7.05
CA SER A 288 6.75 -12.93 -6.13
C SER A 288 7.61 -12.93 -4.86
N ALA A 289 8.93 -12.78 -5.01
CA ALA A 289 9.86 -12.73 -3.88
C ALA A 289 9.60 -11.53 -2.95
N ALA A 290 9.26 -10.37 -3.51
CA ALA A 290 8.97 -9.17 -2.73
C ALA A 290 7.73 -9.32 -1.83
N SER A 291 6.74 -10.11 -2.26
CA SER A 291 5.55 -10.45 -1.47
C SER A 291 5.70 -11.71 -0.59
N ALA A 292 6.80 -12.46 -0.72
CA ALA A 292 6.93 -13.78 -0.09
C ALA A 292 6.76 -13.77 1.44
N PRO A 293 7.30 -12.78 2.20
CA PRO A 293 7.12 -12.76 3.65
C PRO A 293 5.66 -12.64 4.07
N VAL A 294 4.88 -11.73 3.45
CA VAL A 294 3.47 -11.56 3.80
C VAL A 294 2.62 -12.75 3.36
N ARG A 295 2.96 -13.37 2.22
CA ARG A 295 2.31 -14.60 1.75
C ARG A 295 2.51 -15.76 2.71
N ALA A 296 3.73 -15.90 3.25
CA ALA A 296 4.05 -16.93 4.24
C ALA A 296 3.30 -16.71 5.56
N VAL A 297 3.31 -15.47 6.08
CA VAL A 297 2.57 -15.12 7.30
C VAL A 297 1.06 -15.35 7.13
N PHE A 298 0.51 -14.97 5.98
CA PHE A 298 -0.91 -15.16 5.68
C PHE A 298 -1.28 -16.64 5.58
N ALA A 299 -0.50 -17.43 4.83
CA ALA A 299 -0.68 -18.87 4.71
C ALA A 299 -0.63 -19.57 6.08
N TRP A 300 0.35 -19.21 6.91
CA TRP A 300 0.48 -19.73 8.27
C TRP A 300 -0.71 -19.36 9.16
N ARG A 301 -1.14 -18.08 9.16
CA ARG A 301 -2.23 -17.59 9.99
C ARG A 301 -3.57 -18.24 9.66
N HIS A 302 -3.81 -18.55 8.39
CA HIS A 302 -5.10 -19.07 7.91
C HIS A 302 -5.08 -20.56 7.59
N GLY A 303 -3.93 -21.24 7.65
CA GLY A 303 -3.81 -22.67 7.35
C GLY A 303 -4.06 -23.01 5.88
N ILE A 304 -3.60 -22.18 4.94
CA ILE A 304 -3.87 -22.27 3.50
C ILE A 304 -2.61 -22.13 2.64
N ASP A 305 -2.72 -22.25 1.31
CA ASP A 305 -1.58 -22.15 0.40
C ASP A 305 -0.99 -20.73 0.30
N LEU A 306 0.31 -20.65 -0.01
CA LEU A 306 1.04 -19.39 -0.19
C LEU A 306 0.45 -18.46 -1.27
N GLY A 307 -0.28 -19.00 -2.25
CA GLY A 307 -0.91 -18.21 -3.30
C GLY A 307 -2.22 -17.54 -2.85
N ALA A 308 -2.80 -17.96 -1.71
CA ALA A 308 -4.08 -17.44 -1.26
C ALA A 308 -4.04 -15.94 -0.95
N TYR A 309 -2.92 -15.42 -0.43
CA TYR A 309 -2.75 -13.98 -0.19
C TYR A 309 -2.95 -13.17 -1.48
N ASP A 310 -2.34 -13.60 -2.59
CA ASP A 310 -2.44 -12.90 -3.88
C ASP A 310 -3.86 -12.96 -4.48
N ARG A 311 -4.62 -14.02 -4.15
CA ARG A 311 -5.98 -14.23 -4.64
C ARG A 311 -7.04 -13.56 -3.78
N LEU A 312 -6.82 -13.45 -2.47
CA LEU A 312 -7.84 -13.01 -1.50
C LEU A 312 -7.61 -11.59 -0.99
N VAL A 313 -6.36 -11.18 -0.75
CA VAL A 313 -6.09 -9.89 -0.13
C VAL A 313 -6.33 -8.75 -1.11
N GLY A 314 -7.22 -7.84 -0.73
CA GLY A 314 -7.74 -6.81 -1.61
C GLY A 314 -8.81 -7.29 -2.58
N VAL A 315 -9.33 -8.52 -2.49
CA VAL A 315 -10.57 -8.88 -3.19
C VAL A 315 -11.71 -8.78 -2.22
N HIS A 316 -12.69 -7.92 -2.52
CA HIS A 316 -13.81 -7.66 -1.62
C HIS A 316 -15.13 -8.06 -2.26
N VAL A 317 -15.97 -8.76 -1.50
CA VAL A 317 -17.35 -9.10 -1.86
C VAL A 317 -18.29 -7.99 -1.38
N LEU A 318 -19.54 -8.01 -1.87
CA LEU A 318 -20.51 -6.91 -1.77
C LEU A 318 -20.06 -5.62 -2.47
N GLY A 319 -19.18 -5.79 -3.45
CA GLY A 319 -18.63 -4.70 -4.25
C GLY A 319 -17.63 -3.82 -3.52
N ASP A 320 -16.84 -3.11 -4.32
CA ASP A 320 -15.93 -2.05 -3.89
C ASP A 320 -16.62 -0.69 -4.02
N THR A 321 -17.86 -0.53 -3.52
CA THR A 321 -18.55 0.76 -3.61
C THR A 321 -18.32 1.57 -2.34
N TYR A 322 -17.51 2.62 -2.50
CA TYR A 322 -17.54 3.74 -1.59
C TYR A 322 -18.55 4.77 -2.08
N PRO A 323 -19.52 5.21 -1.27
CA PRO A 323 -20.48 6.23 -1.66
C PRO A 323 -19.75 7.49 -2.16
N GLY A 324 -20.01 7.89 -3.41
CA GLY A 324 -19.48 9.15 -3.98
C GLY A 324 -18.22 9.03 -4.85
N LEU A 325 -17.61 7.85 -5.00
CA LEU A 325 -16.45 7.63 -5.90
C LEU A 325 -16.77 6.82 -7.16
N ASN A 326 -17.84 6.00 -7.11
CA ASN A 326 -18.20 5.09 -8.19
C ASN A 326 -19.56 5.44 -8.78
N SER A 327 -19.68 5.32 -10.09
CA SER A 327 -20.95 5.45 -10.84
C SER A 327 -21.81 4.17 -10.78
N TYR A 328 -21.44 3.18 -9.96
CA TYR A 328 -22.12 1.89 -9.87
C TYR A 328 -22.95 1.81 -8.58
N PRO A 329 -24.16 1.22 -8.63
CA PRO A 329 -24.99 1.03 -7.46
C PRO A 329 -24.33 0.06 -6.46
N ASP A 330 -24.63 0.25 -5.17
CA ASP A 330 -24.11 -0.60 -4.11
C ASP A 330 -24.54 -2.06 -4.32
N ARG A 331 -23.56 -2.97 -4.27
CA ARG A 331 -23.83 -4.39 -4.39
C ARG A 331 -24.24 -4.96 -3.03
N LEU A 332 -25.53 -4.92 -2.75
CA LEU A 332 -26.08 -5.34 -1.45
C LEU A 332 -26.14 -6.86 -1.28
N ARG A 333 -25.97 -7.65 -2.35
CA ARG A 333 -26.01 -9.11 -2.30
C ARG A 333 -24.98 -9.72 -3.23
N GLU A 334 -24.31 -10.77 -2.78
CA GLU A 334 -23.33 -11.49 -3.57
C GLU A 334 -23.30 -12.98 -3.18
N PRO A 335 -23.38 -13.92 -4.14
CA PRO A 335 -23.14 -15.33 -3.85
C PRO A 335 -21.63 -15.61 -3.81
N LEU A 336 -21.19 -16.32 -2.78
CA LEU A 336 -19.87 -16.93 -2.73
C LEU A 336 -19.91 -18.30 -3.42
N PRO A 337 -18.82 -18.73 -4.09
CA PRO A 337 -18.75 -20.05 -4.70
C PRO A 337 -19.10 -21.16 -3.70
N ALA A 338 -19.85 -22.17 -4.16
CA ALA A 338 -20.22 -23.31 -3.34
C ALA A 338 -18.97 -24.05 -2.86
N PRO A 339 -18.76 -24.22 -1.54
CA PRO A 339 -17.61 -24.97 -1.04
C PRO A 339 -17.66 -26.46 -1.39
N GLY A 340 -18.85 -27.02 -1.63
CA GLY A 340 -19.04 -28.43 -2.00
C GLY A 340 -19.22 -29.35 -0.80
N ALA A 341 -18.93 -30.64 -0.99
CA ALA A 341 -19.08 -31.66 0.05
C ALA A 341 -18.04 -31.48 1.17
N MET A 342 -18.46 -31.64 2.43
CA MET A 342 -17.54 -31.67 3.56
C MET A 342 -16.67 -32.92 3.52
N THR A 343 -15.36 -32.73 3.39
CA THR A 343 -14.34 -33.80 3.43
C THR A 343 -13.70 -33.95 4.81
N ALA A 344 -13.97 -33.02 5.72
CA ALA A 344 -13.52 -33.00 7.11
C ALA A 344 -14.65 -32.46 8.00
N PRO A 345 -14.61 -32.68 9.34
CA PRO A 345 -15.64 -32.19 10.27
C PRO A 345 -15.76 -30.67 10.33
N THR A 346 -14.72 -29.96 9.92
CA THR A 346 -14.66 -28.49 9.91
C THR A 346 -14.10 -28.01 8.57
N MET A 347 -14.66 -26.92 8.06
CA MET A 347 -14.22 -26.21 6.88
C MET A 347 -14.16 -24.71 7.16
N SER A 348 -13.16 -24.03 6.59
CA SER A 348 -13.02 -22.57 6.71
C SER A 348 -13.13 -21.92 5.35
N VAL A 349 -14.03 -20.94 5.23
CA VAL A 349 -14.17 -20.07 4.04
C VAL A 349 -13.69 -18.68 4.41
N LEU A 350 -12.72 -18.16 3.64
CA LEU A 350 -12.22 -16.81 3.82
C LEU A 350 -13.00 -15.84 2.92
N VAL A 351 -13.44 -14.73 3.51
CA VAL A 351 -14.27 -13.73 2.84
C VAL A 351 -13.64 -12.36 2.99
N GLY A 352 -13.28 -11.73 1.87
CA GLY A 352 -12.77 -10.36 1.87
C GLY A 352 -13.90 -9.35 1.89
N LEU A 353 -13.90 -8.40 2.83
CA LEU A 353 -14.89 -7.33 2.97
C LEU A 353 -14.21 -5.99 3.26
N ASN A 354 -14.69 -4.91 2.67
CA ASN A 354 -14.21 -3.55 2.93
C ASN A 354 -15.37 -2.59 3.30
N ARG A 355 -16.11 -2.95 4.35
CA ARG A 355 -17.30 -2.21 4.83
C ARG A 355 -17.31 -2.08 6.34
N ARG A 356 -18.12 -1.13 6.85
CA ARG A 356 -18.38 -0.93 8.29
C ARG A 356 -19.73 -1.49 8.74
N GLY A 357 -20.76 -1.41 7.89
CA GLY A 357 -22.08 -1.94 8.20
C GLY A 357 -22.07 -3.46 8.33
N THR A 358 -23.05 -4.00 9.06
CA THR A 358 -23.16 -5.43 9.30
C THR A 358 -23.49 -6.21 8.03
N VAL A 359 -23.36 -7.53 8.12
CA VAL A 359 -23.71 -8.46 7.05
C VAL A 359 -24.58 -9.58 7.59
N ALA A 360 -25.41 -10.13 6.70
CA ALA A 360 -26.11 -11.39 6.90
C ALA A 360 -25.54 -12.46 5.97
N LEU A 361 -25.55 -13.70 6.44
CA LEU A 361 -25.12 -14.87 5.69
C LEU A 361 -26.26 -15.89 5.68
N ARG A 362 -26.50 -16.49 4.51
CA ARG A 362 -27.31 -17.68 4.36
C ARG A 362 -26.42 -18.78 3.80
N VAL A 363 -26.29 -19.87 4.54
CA VAL A 363 -25.47 -21.03 4.17
C VAL A 363 -26.40 -22.20 3.82
N PRO A 364 -26.69 -22.45 2.52
CA PRO A 364 -27.50 -23.59 2.12
C PRO A 364 -26.75 -24.90 2.39
N VAL A 365 -27.47 -25.88 2.92
CA VAL A 365 -26.91 -27.17 3.34
C VAL A 365 -27.83 -28.32 2.92
N GLU A 366 -27.24 -29.43 2.50
CA GLU A 366 -27.97 -30.67 2.20
C GLU A 366 -27.25 -31.87 2.85
N GLY A 367 -27.94 -32.58 3.74
CA GLY A 367 -27.36 -33.67 4.52
C GLY A 367 -28.20 -34.05 5.74
N SER A 368 -27.59 -34.76 6.69
CA SER A 368 -28.25 -35.15 7.94
C SER A 368 -27.34 -34.91 9.14
N GLY A 369 -27.84 -34.22 10.15
CA GLY A 369 -27.16 -33.96 11.42
C GLY A 369 -27.04 -32.48 11.76
N GLN A 370 -26.31 -32.19 12.84
CA GLN A 370 -26.12 -30.83 13.31
C GLN A 370 -25.07 -30.09 12.47
N VAL A 371 -25.45 -28.91 11.99
CA VAL A 371 -24.55 -27.97 11.30
C VAL A 371 -24.37 -26.74 12.18
N ALA A 372 -23.12 -26.33 12.39
CA ALA A 372 -22.77 -25.09 13.07
C ALA A 372 -21.98 -24.18 12.12
N VAL A 373 -22.33 -22.91 12.09
CA VAL A 373 -21.66 -21.89 11.30
C VAL A 373 -21.22 -20.77 12.23
N THR A 374 -19.93 -20.44 12.21
CA THR A 374 -19.31 -19.46 13.09
C THR A 374 -18.60 -18.37 12.28
N TRP A 375 -18.90 -17.11 12.58
CA TRP A 375 -18.28 -15.94 11.96
C TRP A 375 -17.18 -15.35 12.84
N ASN A 376 -15.96 -15.28 12.32
CA ASN A 376 -14.77 -14.71 12.98
C ASN A 376 -14.51 -15.28 14.40
N GLY A 377 -14.90 -16.53 14.65
CA GLY A 377 -14.77 -17.16 15.97
C GLY A 377 -15.70 -16.60 17.05
N GLY A 378 -16.69 -15.77 16.68
CA GLY A 378 -17.63 -15.12 17.58
C GLY A 378 -19.06 -15.62 17.40
N ALA A 379 -19.84 -14.93 16.54
CA ALA A 379 -21.24 -15.26 16.33
C ALA A 379 -21.40 -16.65 15.70
N THR A 380 -22.19 -17.50 16.33
CA THR A 380 -22.44 -18.88 15.89
C THR A 380 -23.93 -19.13 15.76
N ALA A 381 -24.34 -19.76 14.66
CA ALA A 381 -25.68 -20.32 14.48
C ALA A 381 -25.58 -21.82 14.26
N THR A 382 -26.52 -22.56 14.84
CA THR A 382 -26.62 -24.02 14.71
C THR A 382 -27.99 -24.40 14.17
N ALA A 383 -28.04 -25.44 13.34
CA ALA A 383 -29.28 -26.02 12.88
C ALA A 383 -29.13 -27.55 12.75
N ASP A 384 -30.14 -28.29 13.19
CA ASP A 384 -30.25 -29.72 12.91
C ASP A 384 -30.95 -29.91 11.57
N ILE A 385 -30.26 -30.51 10.61
CA ILE A 385 -30.71 -30.62 9.22
C ILE A 385 -31.06 -32.08 8.92
N ALA A 386 -32.18 -32.30 8.24
CA ALA A 386 -32.58 -33.58 7.67
C ALA A 386 -33.05 -33.35 6.22
N GLY A 387 -32.15 -33.57 5.25
CA GLY A 387 -32.36 -33.23 3.85
C GLY A 387 -31.83 -31.84 3.52
N ARG A 388 -32.62 -31.01 2.83
CA ARG A 388 -32.23 -29.64 2.42
C ARG A 388 -32.64 -28.61 3.46
N GLY A 389 -31.72 -27.71 3.80
CA GLY A 389 -31.98 -26.58 4.69
C GLY A 389 -30.99 -25.45 4.50
N ALA A 390 -30.96 -24.53 5.46
CA ALA A 390 -29.99 -23.45 5.50
C ALA A 390 -29.68 -23.05 6.94
N VAL A 391 -28.47 -22.54 7.17
CA VAL A 391 -28.09 -21.85 8.41
C VAL A 391 -27.98 -20.36 8.10
N ASP A 392 -28.80 -19.55 8.77
CA ASP A 392 -28.84 -18.10 8.60
C ASP A 392 -28.14 -17.42 9.80
N LEU A 393 -27.32 -16.40 9.51
CA LEU A 393 -26.72 -15.49 10.49
C LEU A 393 -26.99 -14.05 10.06
N ALA A 394 -27.26 -13.17 11.02
CA ALA A 394 -27.56 -11.76 10.78
C ALA A 394 -26.84 -10.87 11.80
N GLY A 395 -26.74 -9.56 11.53
CA GLY A 395 -26.09 -8.62 12.45
C GLY A 395 -24.59 -8.86 12.63
N LEU A 396 -23.93 -9.52 11.66
CA LEU A 396 -22.53 -9.88 11.77
C LEU A 396 -21.64 -8.67 11.53
N ALA A 397 -20.82 -8.31 12.51
CA ALA A 397 -19.80 -7.28 12.33
C ALA A 397 -18.62 -7.84 11.50
N PRO A 398 -18.31 -7.27 10.32
CA PRO A 398 -17.16 -7.71 9.55
C PRO A 398 -15.87 -7.07 10.06
N LEU A 399 -14.80 -7.85 10.08
CA LEU A 399 -13.43 -7.33 10.03
C LEU A 399 -13.22 -6.66 8.68
N ARG A 400 -12.36 -5.63 8.66
CA ARG A 400 -11.88 -5.10 7.38
C ARG A 400 -10.83 -6.03 6.79
N GLU A 401 -10.90 -6.21 5.48
CA GLU A 401 -10.17 -7.23 4.72
C GLU A 401 -10.71 -8.64 4.99
N ILE A 402 -9.91 -9.55 5.56
CA ILE A 402 -10.20 -10.98 5.58
C ILE A 402 -11.01 -11.37 6.82
N ASN A 403 -12.15 -12.00 6.58
CA ASN A 403 -13.03 -12.62 7.56
C ASN A 403 -13.00 -14.14 7.40
N THR A 404 -13.30 -14.86 8.47
CA THR A 404 -13.36 -16.32 8.48
C THR A 404 -14.78 -16.78 8.80
N LEU A 405 -15.34 -17.59 7.91
CA LEU A 405 -16.57 -18.35 8.14
C LEU A 405 -16.18 -19.82 8.37
N GLU A 406 -16.32 -20.29 9.60
CA GLU A 406 -16.07 -21.68 9.97
C GLU A 406 -17.38 -22.46 9.92
N ILE A 407 -17.41 -23.56 9.19
CA ILE A 407 -18.57 -24.45 9.04
C ILE A 407 -18.18 -25.79 9.64
N ARG A 408 -18.96 -26.27 10.60
CA ARG A 408 -18.85 -27.61 11.18
C ARG A 408 -20.08 -28.41 10.82
N ALA A 409 -19.90 -29.54 10.17
CA ALA A 409 -21.00 -30.45 9.84
C ALA A 409 -20.47 -31.88 9.67
N PRO A 410 -21.36 -32.89 9.64
CA PRO A 410 -21.00 -34.26 9.31
C PRO A 410 -20.32 -34.36 7.94
N ILE A 411 -19.34 -35.26 7.82
CA ILE A 411 -18.66 -35.56 6.56
C ILE A 411 -19.71 -36.01 5.52
N GLY A 412 -19.59 -35.50 4.30
CA GLY A 412 -20.56 -35.73 3.22
C GLY A 412 -21.71 -34.71 3.17
N THR A 413 -21.87 -33.84 4.17
CA THR A 413 -22.80 -32.71 4.09
C THR A 413 -22.41 -31.80 2.92
N MET A 414 -23.36 -31.50 2.04
CA MET A 414 -23.16 -30.62 0.90
C MET A 414 -23.38 -29.17 1.31
N ILE A 415 -22.38 -28.31 1.10
CA ILE A 415 -22.49 -26.87 1.31
C ILE A 415 -22.71 -26.18 -0.03
N GLY A 416 -23.85 -25.50 -0.17
CA GLY A 416 -24.23 -24.75 -1.37
C GLY A 416 -23.51 -23.40 -1.49
N ALA A 417 -23.89 -22.62 -2.50
CA ALA A 417 -23.41 -21.25 -2.66
C ALA A 417 -23.89 -20.40 -1.48
N ILE A 418 -22.94 -19.81 -0.74
CA ILE A 418 -23.25 -18.99 0.43
C ILE A 418 -23.70 -17.62 -0.04
N GLU A 419 -24.88 -17.17 0.38
CA GLU A 419 -25.36 -15.84 0.06
C GLU A 419 -24.91 -14.87 1.17
N ILE A 420 -24.13 -13.86 0.79
CA ILE A 420 -23.82 -12.74 1.69
C ILE A 420 -24.67 -11.54 1.31
N ARG A 421 -25.23 -10.86 2.33
CA ARG A 421 -26.05 -9.67 2.17
C ARG A 421 -25.51 -8.54 3.04
N ALA A 422 -25.45 -7.35 2.45
CA ALA A 422 -25.28 -6.10 3.16
C ALA A 422 -26.51 -5.81 4.01
N GLU A 423 -26.31 -5.51 5.28
CA GLU A 423 -27.33 -4.88 6.12
C GLU A 423 -27.11 -3.35 6.18
N PRO A 424 -28.15 -2.57 6.55
CA PRO A 424 -28.09 -1.11 6.64
C PRO A 424 -26.95 -0.54 7.49
#